data_AF-A0A958BZ32-F1
#
_entry.id   AF-A0A958BZ32-F1
#
_cell.length_a   1.000
_cell.length_b   1.000
_cell.length_c   1.000
_cell.angle_alpha   90.00
_cell.angle_beta   90.00
_cell.angle_gamma   90.00
#
_symmetry.space_group_name_H-M   'P 1'
#
loop_
_entity.id
_entity.type
_entity.pdbx_description
1 polymer ?
#
loop_
_entity_poly.entity_id
_entity_poly.type
_entity_poly.pdbx_seq_one_letter_code
_entity_poly.pdbx_strand_id
1 'polypeptide(L)'
;MLGYDNSRAYGASFKGWSEAGEPVATDQVVAETFSAPEIEPELVAAVDGFLSNIPEGYLAMGDIEKFNEAIANGAFLVDVRETSEYEEGHIPDAINIPIRTLAQNLDQIPTDQPVFVYCKSGYRAAISTAAL
;
A
#
# COMPACT_ATOMS: atom_id res chain seq x y z
N MET A 1 -7.04 9.28 -10.29
CA MET A 1 -8.29 8.90 -10.97
C MET A 1 -9.35 10.00 -10.91
N LEU A 2 -9.51 10.71 -9.79
CA LEU A 2 -10.54 11.77 -9.65
C LEU A 2 -10.01 13.22 -9.88
N GLY A 3 -8.87 13.40 -10.57
CA GLY A 3 -8.33 14.73 -10.90
C GLY A 3 -7.58 15.48 -9.77
N TYR A 4 -7.30 14.84 -8.64
CA TYR A 4 -6.58 15.45 -7.50
C TYR A 4 -5.07 15.11 -7.49
N ASP A 5 -4.33 15.67 -8.45
CA ASP A 5 -2.90 15.35 -8.66
C ASP A 5 -1.95 15.97 -7.62
N ASN A 6 -2.44 16.94 -6.85
CA ASN A 6 -1.69 17.62 -5.80
C ASN A 6 -1.89 17.02 -4.40
N SER A 7 -2.38 15.78 -4.30
CA SER A 7 -2.55 15.07 -3.02
C SER A 7 -1.26 14.35 -2.61
N ARG A 8 -0.94 14.33 -1.30
CA ARG A 8 0.21 13.60 -0.74
C ARG A 8 -0.18 12.95 0.58
N ALA A 9 0.31 11.73 0.84
CA ALA A 9 0.12 11.06 2.11
C ALA A 9 1.17 11.53 3.14
N TYR A 10 0.74 11.81 4.37
CA TYR A 10 1.66 11.98 5.49
C TYR A 10 2.04 10.60 6.05
N GLY A 11 3.22 10.10 5.67
CA GLY A 11 3.62 8.70 5.91
C GLY A 11 3.65 8.28 7.38
N ALA A 12 3.98 9.19 8.31
CA ALA A 12 3.98 8.89 9.74
C ALA A 12 2.56 8.81 10.34
N SER A 13 1.56 9.30 9.58
CA SER A 13 0.14 9.28 9.94
C SER A 13 -0.15 9.93 11.30
N PHE A 14 -1.36 9.76 11.81
CA PHE A 14 -1.75 10.32 13.11
C PHE A 14 -0.90 9.79 14.28
N LYS A 15 -0.39 8.56 14.18
CA LYS A 15 0.52 7.98 15.17
C LYS A 15 1.80 8.81 15.31
N GLY A 16 2.48 9.11 14.21
CA GLY A 16 3.72 9.89 14.23
C GLY A 16 3.52 11.32 14.71
N TRP A 17 2.39 11.96 14.35
CA TRP A 17 2.00 13.27 14.88
C TRP A 17 1.90 13.24 16.41
N SER A 18 1.19 12.24 16.94
CA SER A 18 0.97 12.09 18.38
C SER A 18 2.25 11.79 19.15
N GLU A 19 3.11 10.89 18.63
CA GLU A 19 4.39 10.54 19.23
C GLU A 19 5.39 11.71 19.24
N ALA A 20 5.25 12.66 18.31
CA ALA A 20 6.04 13.89 18.29
C ALA A 20 5.59 14.94 19.32
N GLY A 21 4.47 14.72 20.02
CA GLY A 21 3.92 15.66 21.01
C GLY A 21 3.22 16.87 20.39
N GLU A 22 2.85 16.78 19.11
CA GLU A 22 2.13 17.85 18.42
C GLU A 22 0.68 17.99 18.95
N PRO A 23 0.08 19.19 18.89
CA PRO A 23 -1.27 19.43 19.42
C PRO A 23 -2.34 18.54 18.76
N VAL A 24 -3.27 18.02 19.56
CA VAL A 24 -4.44 17.25 19.09
C VAL A 24 -5.70 18.03 19.44
N ALA A 25 -6.52 18.35 18.43
CA ALA A 25 -7.82 18.98 18.61
C ALA A 25 -8.94 17.93 18.66
N THR A 26 -9.99 18.21 19.43
CA THR A 26 -11.19 17.37 19.52
C THR A 26 -12.43 18.03 18.92
N ASP A 27 -12.35 19.33 18.65
CA ASP A 27 -13.44 20.10 18.08
C ASP A 27 -13.67 19.68 16.61
N GLN A 28 -14.94 19.62 16.21
CA GLN A 28 -15.29 19.35 14.81
C GLN A 28 -15.01 20.58 13.96
N VAL A 29 -14.23 20.39 12.89
CA VAL A 29 -14.00 21.42 11.88
C VAL A 29 -15.02 21.25 10.77
N VAL A 30 -15.77 22.32 10.46
CA VAL A 30 -16.67 22.34 9.30
C VAL A 30 -15.82 22.53 8.05
N ALA A 31 -15.92 21.61 7.10
CA ALA A 31 -15.17 21.69 5.85
C ALA A 31 -15.71 22.83 4.97
N GLU A 32 -14.80 23.66 4.44
CA GLU A 32 -15.11 24.56 3.35
C GLU A 32 -15.43 23.76 2.08
N THR A 33 -16.35 24.28 1.26
CA THR A 33 -16.74 23.63 0.00
C THR A 33 -15.98 24.27 -1.16
N PHE A 34 -15.37 23.42 -2.00
CA PHE A 34 -14.68 23.82 -3.22
C PHE A 34 -15.37 23.24 -4.45
N SER A 35 -15.10 23.79 -5.63
CA SER A 35 -15.54 23.16 -6.88
C SER A 35 -14.80 21.84 -7.06
N ALA A 36 -15.56 20.76 -7.24
CA ALA A 36 -15.01 19.48 -7.67
C ALA A 36 -14.57 19.58 -9.15
N PRO A 37 -13.56 18.81 -9.58
CA PRO A 37 -13.30 18.57 -10.99
C PRO A 37 -14.53 17.98 -11.69
N GLU A 38 -14.67 18.21 -12.99
CA GLU A 38 -15.64 17.47 -13.80
C GLU A 38 -15.16 16.02 -13.94
N ILE A 39 -15.96 15.08 -13.43
CA ILE A 39 -15.65 13.65 -13.38
C ILE A 39 -16.86 12.89 -13.91
N GLU A 40 -16.62 11.88 -14.74
CA GLU A 40 -17.67 11.00 -15.26
C GLU A 40 -18.48 10.37 -14.11
N PRO A 41 -19.82 10.48 -14.09
CA PRO A 41 -20.65 9.96 -13.00
C PRO A 41 -20.46 8.47 -12.72
N GLU A 42 -20.21 7.68 -13.78
CA GLU A 42 -19.93 6.25 -13.66
C GLU A 42 -18.63 5.98 -12.90
N LEU A 43 -17.59 6.77 -13.12
CA LEU A 43 -16.32 6.66 -12.40
C LEU A 43 -16.50 7.01 -10.92
N VAL A 44 -17.29 8.04 -10.61
CA VAL A 44 -17.63 8.39 -9.22
C VAL A 44 -18.36 7.23 -8.54
N ALA A 45 -19.37 6.65 -9.20
CA ALA A 45 -20.13 5.53 -8.67
C ALA A 45 -19.26 4.27 -8.48
N ALA A 46 -18.34 3.99 -9.41
CA ALA A 46 -17.41 2.87 -9.31
C ALA A 46 -16.47 3.02 -8.11
N VAL A 47 -15.91 4.22 -7.90
CA VAL A 47 -15.05 4.51 -6.75
C VAL A 47 -15.84 4.42 -5.44
N ASP A 48 -17.04 5.00 -5.37
CA ASP A 48 -17.89 4.93 -4.18
C ASP A 48 -18.28 3.48 -3.82
N GLY A 49 -18.66 2.70 -4.83
CA GLY A 49 -18.96 1.28 -4.67
C GLY A 49 -17.78 0.47 -4.15
N PHE A 50 -16.57 0.75 -4.65
CA PHE A 50 -15.34 0.13 -4.15
C PHE A 50 -15.06 0.54 -2.69
N LEU A 51 -15.09 1.84 -2.38
CA LEU A 51 -14.80 2.35 -1.03
C LEU A 51 -15.78 1.85 0.02
N SER A 52 -17.05 1.68 -0.35
CA SER A 52 -18.08 1.15 0.54
C SER A 52 -17.97 -0.35 0.79
N ASN A 53 -17.20 -1.07 -0.05
CA ASN A 53 -17.09 -2.53 -0.02
C ASN A 53 -15.64 -3.02 -0.05
N ILE A 54 -14.71 -2.26 0.55
CA ILE A 54 -13.31 -2.66 0.63
C ILE A 54 -13.22 -4.00 1.38
N PRO A 55 -12.69 -5.07 0.77
CA PRO A 55 -12.56 -6.36 1.44
C PRO A 55 -11.64 -6.27 2.67
N GLU A 56 -11.92 -7.11 3.68
CA GLU A 56 -11.00 -7.28 4.80
C GLU A 56 -9.63 -7.74 4.28
N GLY A 57 -8.56 -7.07 4.73
CA GLY A 57 -7.20 -7.36 4.28
C GLY A 57 -6.84 -6.85 2.88
N TYR A 58 -7.66 -5.98 2.27
CA TYR A 58 -7.33 -5.36 0.98
C TYR A 58 -5.95 -4.68 1.00
N LEU A 59 -5.06 -5.09 0.09
CA LEU A 59 -3.65 -4.67 -0.04
C LEU A 59 -2.73 -4.92 1.18
N ALA A 60 -3.23 -5.44 2.29
CA ALA A 60 -2.44 -5.61 3.50
C ALA A 60 -2.88 -6.82 4.33
N MET A 61 -1.98 -7.78 4.51
CA MET A 61 -2.09 -8.82 5.53
C MET A 61 -1.28 -8.37 6.75
N GLY A 62 -1.97 -7.81 7.75
CA GLY A 62 -1.35 -7.34 9.00
C GLY A 62 -1.22 -8.41 10.09
N ASP A 63 -1.65 -9.64 9.80
CA ASP A 63 -1.65 -10.77 10.73
C ASP A 63 -0.42 -11.65 10.44
N ILE A 64 0.52 -11.69 11.38
CA ILE A 64 1.77 -12.45 11.22
C ILE A 64 1.54 -13.96 11.16
N GLU A 65 0.48 -14.47 11.81
CA GLU A 65 0.16 -15.90 11.81
C GLU A 65 -0.33 -16.31 10.42
N LYS A 66 -1.29 -15.55 9.87
CA LYS A 66 -1.78 -15.75 8.50
C LYS A 66 -0.68 -15.57 7.46
N PHE A 67 0.21 -14.60 7.66
CA PHE A 67 1.33 -14.36 6.75
C PHE A 67 2.31 -15.54 6.75
N ASN A 68 2.69 -16.04 7.94
CA ASN A 68 3.54 -17.23 8.06
C ASN A 68 2.87 -18.48 7.49
N GLU A 69 1.56 -18.65 7.68
CA GLU A 69 0.79 -19.74 7.06
C GLU A 69 0.83 -19.65 5.53
N ALA A 70 0.64 -18.46 4.97
CA ALA A 70 0.72 -18.26 3.53
C ALA A 70 2.11 -18.62 2.97
N ILE A 71 3.18 -18.21 3.65
CA ILE A 71 4.57 -18.59 3.30
C ILE A 71 4.74 -20.11 3.38
N ALA A 72 4.30 -20.74 4.47
CA ALA A 72 4.38 -22.19 4.64
C ALA A 72 3.61 -22.96 3.55
N ASN A 73 2.55 -22.36 3.00
CA ASN A 73 1.75 -22.89 1.90
C ASN A 73 2.29 -22.52 0.50
N GLY A 74 3.50 -21.96 0.41
CA GLY A 74 4.19 -21.72 -0.86
C GLY A 74 3.91 -20.36 -1.51
N ALA A 75 3.46 -19.37 -0.74
CA ALA A 75 3.31 -18.02 -1.27
C ALA A 75 4.67 -17.42 -1.67
N PHE A 76 4.66 -16.70 -2.79
CA PHE A 76 5.86 -16.05 -3.34
C PHE A 76 6.09 -14.70 -2.66
N LEU A 77 7.33 -14.44 -2.24
CA LEU A 77 7.67 -13.23 -1.49
C LEU A 77 8.55 -12.27 -2.30
N VAL A 78 8.13 -11.01 -2.39
CA VAL A 78 8.86 -9.94 -3.07
C VAL A 78 9.19 -8.81 -2.09
N ASP A 79 10.48 -8.57 -1.88
CA ASP A 79 10.99 -7.42 -1.15
C ASP A 79 11.25 -6.27 -2.13
N VAL A 80 10.44 -5.21 -2.06
CA VAL A 80 10.57 -4.04 -2.95
C VAL A 80 11.42 -2.91 -2.38
N ARG A 81 12.19 -3.18 -1.32
CA ARG A 81 13.20 -2.25 -0.79
C ARG A 81 14.40 -2.12 -1.73
N GLU A 82 15.22 -1.11 -1.49
CA GLU A 82 16.50 -0.96 -2.19
C GLU A 82 17.42 -2.13 -1.82
N THR A 83 18.31 -2.54 -2.73
CA THR A 83 19.18 -3.70 -2.56
C THR A 83 20.02 -3.64 -1.27
N SER A 84 20.50 -2.46 -0.89
CA SER A 84 21.24 -2.28 0.36
C SER A 84 20.40 -2.61 1.61
N GLU A 85 19.12 -2.25 1.62
CA GLU A 85 18.21 -2.58 2.74
C GLU A 85 17.95 -4.10 2.82
N TYR A 86 17.92 -4.78 1.67
CA TYR A 86 17.75 -6.23 1.58
C TYR A 86 19.00 -6.97 2.07
N GLU A 87 20.19 -6.49 1.70
CA GLU A 87 21.49 -7.05 2.13
C GLU A 87 21.72 -6.92 3.64
N GLU A 88 21.15 -5.90 4.29
CA GLU A 88 21.15 -5.77 5.75
C GLU A 88 20.30 -6.83 6.47
N GLY A 89 19.40 -7.51 5.74
CA GLY A 89 18.52 -8.56 6.24
C GLY A 89 17.13 -8.49 5.60
N HIS A 90 16.52 -9.65 5.39
CA HIS A 90 15.24 -9.81 4.70
C HIS A 90 14.48 -11.03 5.22
N ILE A 91 13.20 -11.13 4.85
CA ILE A 91 12.39 -12.32 5.15
C ILE A 91 12.96 -13.50 4.34
N PRO A 92 13.19 -14.68 4.94
CA PRO A 92 13.70 -15.84 4.23
C PRO A 92 12.91 -16.14 2.95
N ASP A 93 13.62 -16.58 1.91
CA ASP A 93 13.07 -16.95 0.59
C ASP A 93 12.40 -15.82 -0.21
N ALA A 94 12.42 -14.58 0.30
CA ALA A 94 12.03 -13.42 -0.48
C ALA A 94 13.03 -13.13 -1.60
N ILE A 95 12.54 -12.75 -2.77
CA ILE A 95 13.40 -12.18 -3.82
C ILE A 95 13.38 -10.65 -3.73
N ASN A 96 14.53 -10.01 -3.96
CA ASN A 96 14.59 -8.56 -4.03
C ASN A 96 14.27 -8.08 -5.44
N ILE A 97 13.15 -7.36 -5.59
CA ILE A 97 12.84 -6.60 -6.79
C ILE A 97 12.56 -5.15 -6.35
N PRO A 98 13.57 -4.26 -6.31
CA PRO A 98 13.37 -2.89 -5.89
C PRO A 98 12.23 -2.21 -6.66
N ILE A 99 11.39 -1.42 -5.99
CA ILE A 99 10.20 -0.79 -6.60
C ILE A 99 10.54 0.01 -7.88
N ARG A 100 11.72 0.62 -7.94
CA ARG A 100 12.19 1.41 -9.09
C ARG A 100 12.43 0.58 -10.35
N THR A 101 12.64 -0.71 -10.19
CA THR A 101 12.91 -1.67 -11.26
C THR A 101 11.80 -2.70 -11.43
N LEU A 102 10.70 -2.62 -10.66
CA LEU A 102 9.63 -3.62 -10.63
C LEU A 102 9.04 -3.88 -12.02
N ALA A 103 8.70 -2.82 -12.77
CA ALA A 103 8.10 -2.93 -14.09
C ALA A 103 8.99 -3.63 -15.13
N GLN A 104 10.31 -3.62 -14.94
CA GLN A 104 11.27 -4.28 -15.82
C GLN A 104 11.53 -5.75 -15.45
N ASN A 105 11.02 -6.21 -14.30
CA ASN A 105 11.31 -7.54 -13.74
C ASN A 105 10.02 -8.33 -13.44
N LEU A 106 8.93 -8.03 -14.16
CA LEU A 106 7.63 -8.71 -13.99
C LEU A 106 7.70 -10.19 -14.34
N ASP A 107 8.65 -10.58 -15.20
CA ASP A 107 8.92 -11.97 -15.58
C ASP A 107 9.44 -12.84 -14.42
N GLN A 108 9.86 -12.22 -13.31
CA GLN A 108 10.30 -12.90 -12.09
C GLN A 108 9.16 -13.10 -11.08
N ILE A 109 7.95 -12.63 -11.38
CA ILE A 109 6.80 -12.71 -10.47
C ILE A 109 5.77 -13.69 -11.05
N PRO A 110 5.42 -14.77 -10.33
CA PRO A 110 4.43 -15.73 -10.81
C PRO A 110 3.03 -15.12 -10.79
N THR A 111 2.16 -15.61 -11.68
CA THR A 111 0.76 -15.15 -11.82
C THR A 111 -0.26 -16.23 -11.44
N ASP A 112 0.21 -17.44 -11.15
CA ASP A 112 -0.57 -18.64 -10.87
C ASP A 112 -0.57 -19.06 -9.39
N GLN A 113 0.10 -18.30 -8.53
CA GLN A 113 0.14 -18.52 -7.08
C GLN A 113 0.10 -17.20 -6.29
N PRO A 114 -0.20 -17.23 -4.98
CA PRO A 114 -0.22 -16.03 -4.16
C PRO A 114 1.14 -15.31 -4.13
N VAL A 115 1.14 -14.00 -4.34
CA VAL A 115 2.32 -13.13 -4.24
C VAL A 115 2.12 -12.14 -3.10
N PHE A 116 3.08 -12.07 -2.19
CA PHE A 116 3.14 -11.05 -1.15
C PHE A 116 4.30 -10.10 -1.41
N VAL A 117 3.98 -8.82 -1.40
CA VAL A 117 4.94 -7.74 -1.56
C VAL A 117 5.12 -7.04 -0.22
N TYR A 118 6.36 -6.81 0.20
CA TYR A 118 6.63 -6.06 1.42
C TYR A 118 7.75 -5.04 1.22
N CYS A 119 7.79 -4.07 2.14
CA CYS A 119 8.90 -3.14 2.27
C CYS A 119 9.11 -2.80 3.75
N LYS A 120 9.80 -1.68 4.05
CA LYS A 120 10.05 -1.27 5.43
C LYS A 120 8.79 -0.92 6.25
N SER A 121 7.80 -0.26 5.64
CA SER A 121 6.65 0.32 6.36
C SER A 121 5.33 0.23 5.59
N GLY A 122 5.26 -0.62 4.58
CA GLY A 122 4.05 -0.85 3.77
C GLY A 122 3.85 0.11 2.58
N TYR A 123 4.35 1.35 2.60
CA TYR A 123 4.06 2.33 1.53
C TYR A 123 4.51 1.89 0.13
N ARG A 124 5.77 1.46 -0.03
CA ARG A 124 6.28 0.95 -1.32
C ARG A 124 5.55 -0.33 -1.74
N ALA A 125 5.18 -1.16 -0.77
CA ALA A 125 4.45 -2.40 -1.03
C ALA A 125 3.06 -2.09 -1.58
N ALA A 126 2.30 -1.18 -0.96
CA ALA A 126 0.98 -0.78 -1.45
C ALA A 126 1.01 -0.22 -2.88
N ILE A 127 2.01 0.61 -3.20
CA ILE A 127 2.22 1.10 -4.57
C ILE A 127 2.52 -0.04 -5.53
N SER A 128 3.41 -0.95 -5.12
CA SER A 128 3.82 -2.09 -5.95
C SER A 128 2.65 -3.03 -6.22
N THR A 129 1.88 -3.39 -5.20
CA THR A 129 0.68 -4.24 -5.33
C THR A 129 -0.40 -3.57 -6.18
N ALA A 130 -0.55 -2.25 -6.13
CA ALA A 130 -1.49 -1.54 -7.00
C ALA A 130 -1.02 -1.48 -8.48
N ALA A 131 0.27 -1.73 -8.74
CA ALA A 131 0.86 -1.74 -10.07
C ALA A 131 0.98 -3.15 -10.69
N LEU A 132 0.88 -4.21 -9.86
CA LEU A 132 0.83 -5.62 -10.26
C LEU A 132 -0.61 -6.04 -10.57
#